data_AF-A0A2V8WJ23-F1
#
_entry.id   AF-A0A2V8WJ23-F1
#
_cell.length_a   1.000
_cell.length_b   1.000
_cell.length_c   1.000
_cell.angle_alpha   90.00
_cell.angle_beta   90.00
_cell.angle_gamma   90.00
#
_symmetry.space_group_name_H-M   'P 1'
#
loop_
_entity.id
_entity.type
_entity.pdbx_description
1 polymer ?
#
loop_
_entity_poly.entity_id
_entity_poly.type
_entity_poly.pdbx_seq_one_letter_code
_entity_poly.pdbx_strand_id
1 'polypeptide(L)'
;MLHGNRGDASKLVHVRCRCECGGGLSVVVRDQGQGFDANKVPDPLAFENLGAEHGRGIHLMKLAMDEVSFERGGTEVHMWKKLGREQRTSVPCAHAL
;
A
#
# COMPACT_ATOMS: atom_id res chain seq x y z
N MET A 1 12.66 11.52 8.52
CA MET A 1 13.01 10.11 8.25
C MET A 1 12.88 9.85 6.77
N LEU A 2 13.82 9.15 6.13
CA LEU A 2 13.72 8.73 4.74
C LEU A 2 13.58 7.20 4.64
N HIS A 3 12.66 6.74 3.79
CA HIS A 3 12.38 5.33 3.51
C HIS A 3 12.60 5.01 2.02
N GLY A 4 12.41 3.74 1.64
CA GLY A 4 12.46 3.27 0.25
C GLY A 4 13.76 3.65 -0.44
N ASN A 5 13.65 4.39 -1.55
CA ASN A 5 14.78 4.87 -2.37
C ASN A 5 15.67 5.91 -1.69
N ARG A 6 15.37 6.36 -0.46
CA ARG A 6 16.15 7.38 0.28
C ARG A 6 16.38 8.67 -0.52
N GLY A 7 15.39 9.06 -1.33
CA GLY A 7 15.43 10.32 -2.09
C GLY A 7 16.36 10.28 -3.30
N ASP A 8 16.87 9.11 -3.67
CA ASP A 8 17.69 8.93 -4.86
C ASP A 8 16.85 9.08 -6.14
N ALA A 9 17.10 10.15 -6.88
CA ALA A 9 16.39 10.50 -8.11
C ALA A 9 16.68 9.57 -9.29
N SER A 10 17.74 8.75 -9.22
CA SER A 10 18.05 7.75 -10.25
C SER A 10 17.19 6.48 -10.13
N LYS A 11 16.52 6.30 -8.99
CA LYS A 11 15.74 5.11 -8.69
C LYS A 11 14.25 5.33 -8.91
N LEU A 12 13.57 4.27 -9.33
CA LEU A 12 12.15 4.29 -9.66
C LEU A 12 11.30 3.73 -8.51
N VAL A 13 10.05 4.20 -8.47
CA VAL A 13 8.95 3.56 -7.76
C VAL A 13 7.97 3.05 -8.81
N HIS A 14 7.67 1.76 -8.78
CA HIS A 14 6.69 1.14 -9.65
C HIS A 14 5.35 1.06 -8.92
N VAL A 15 4.30 1.60 -9.53
CA VAL A 15 2.94 1.53 -9.01
C VAL A 15 2.07 0.79 -10.03
N ARG A 16 1.38 -0.25 -9.58
CA ARG A 16 0.41 -0.99 -10.39
C ARG A 16 -0.94 -0.94 -9.69
N CYS A 17 -1.95 -0.46 -10.39
CA CYS A 17 -3.33 -0.47 -9.93
C CYS A 17 -4.17 -1.36 -10.85
N ARG A 18 -5.04 -2.18 -10.26
CA ARG A 18 -6.01 -3.00 -10.98
C ARG A 18 -7.36 -2.89 -10.28
N CYS A 19 -8.41 -2.66 -11.06
CA CYS A 19 -9.78 -2.68 -10.57
C CYS A 19 -10.52 -3.83 -11.25
N GLU A 20 -11.25 -4.62 -10.48
CA GLU A 20 -12.13 -5.65 -11.00
C GLU A 20 -13.57 -5.15 -10.98
N CYS A 21 -14.27 -5.20 -12.12
CA CYS A 21 -15.68 -4.82 -12.20
C CYS A 21 -16.51 -5.66 -11.23
N GLY A 22 -17.20 -5.00 -10.29
CA GLY A 22 -17.97 -5.67 -9.25
C GLY A 22 -17.14 -6.35 -8.16
N GLY A 23 -15.81 -6.19 -8.18
CA GLY A 23 -14.86 -6.76 -7.23
C GLY A 23 -14.17 -5.69 -6.38
N GLY A 24 -12.83 -5.68 -6.39
CA GLY A 24 -12.01 -4.79 -5.57
C GLY A 24 -10.97 -4.00 -6.36
N LEU A 25 -10.28 -3.10 -5.64
CA LEU A 25 -9.09 -2.38 -6.05
C LEU A 25 -7.86 -3.09 -5.49
N SER A 26 -6.95 -3.51 -6.36
CA SER A 26 -5.60 -3.98 -6.00
C SER A 26 -4.59 -2.89 -6.36
N VAL A 27 -3.74 -2.54 -5.40
CA VAL A 27 -2.63 -1.61 -5.58
C VAL A 27 -1.35 -2.30 -5.13
N VAL A 28 -0.34 -2.31 -6.00
CA VAL A 28 1.01 -2.77 -5.69
C VAL A 28 1.97 -1.61 -5.85
N VAL A 29 2.74 -1.30 -4.81
CA VAL A 29 3.78 -0.26 -4.85
C VAL A 29 5.11 -0.93 -4.54
N ARG A 30 6.11 -0.68 -5.40
CA ARG A 30 7.46 -1.22 -5.25
C ARG A 30 8.52 -0.15 -5.40
N ASP A 31 9.48 -0.11 -4.49
CA ASP A 31 10.69 0.70 -4.60
C ASP A 31 11.96 -0.16 -4.82
N GLN A 32 13.11 0.50 -4.98
CA GLN A 32 14.44 -0.07 -5.21
C GLN A 32 15.38 0.17 -4.02
N GLY A 33 14.79 0.33 -2.83
CA GLY A 33 15.47 0.45 -1.56
C GLY A 33 15.95 -0.88 -1.01
N GLN A 34 16.41 -0.85 0.23
CA GLN A 34 16.90 -2.05 0.95
C GLN A 34 15.77 -2.87 1.58
N GLY A 35 14.55 -2.36 1.56
CA GLY A 35 13.40 -2.98 2.22
C GLY A 35 13.42 -2.83 3.73
N PHE A 36 12.51 -3.54 4.39
CA PHE A 36 12.36 -3.58 5.84
C PHE A 36 11.59 -4.85 6.26
N ASP A 37 11.72 -5.23 7.53
CA ASP A 37 10.90 -6.29 8.12
C ASP A 37 9.65 -5.68 8.76
N ALA A 38 8.48 -5.94 8.17
CA ALA A 38 7.22 -5.40 8.63
C ALA A 38 6.83 -5.83 10.05
N ASN A 39 7.38 -6.96 10.53
CA ASN A 39 7.11 -7.46 11.88
C ASN A 39 7.97 -6.78 12.96
N LYS A 40 9.02 -6.05 12.54
CA LYS A 40 9.92 -5.31 13.45
C LYS A 40 9.59 -3.82 13.52
N VAL A 41 8.55 -3.38 12.82
CA VAL A 41 8.12 -1.98 12.86
C VAL A 41 7.44 -1.70 14.20
N PRO A 42 7.87 -0.66 14.96
CA PRO A 42 7.25 -0.31 16.23
C PRO A 42 5.75 -0.05 16.09
N ASP A 43 4.97 -0.46 17.08
CA ASP A 43 3.53 -0.17 17.11
C ASP A 43 3.32 1.34 17.32
N PRO A 44 2.73 2.07 16.35
CA PRO A 44 2.51 3.50 16.48
C PRO A 44 1.42 3.87 17.51
N LEU A 45 0.68 2.89 18.03
CA LEU A 45 -0.32 3.07 19.09
C LEU A 45 0.23 2.79 20.50
N ALA A 46 1.46 2.27 20.61
CA ALA A 46 2.10 2.11 21.91
C ALA A 46 2.32 3.49 22.55
N PHE A 47 2.17 3.56 23.88
CA PHE A 47 2.23 4.82 24.64
C PHE A 47 3.49 5.65 24.34
N GLU A 48 4.64 4.99 24.24
CA GLU A 48 5.94 5.59 23.91
C GLU A 48 6.00 6.21 22.50
N ASN A 49 5.17 5.75 21.56
CA ASN A 49 5.14 6.21 20.16
C ASN A 49 4.00 7.19 19.86
N LEU A 50 3.07 7.43 20.79
CA LEU A 50 1.90 8.30 20.55
C LEU A 50 2.30 9.72 20.13
N GLY A 51 3.34 10.26 20.74
CA GLY A 51 3.86 11.60 20.45
C GLY A 51 4.74 11.71 19.20
N ALA A 52 5.06 10.61 18.51
CA ALA A 52 5.95 10.64 17.35
C ALA A 52 5.25 11.28 16.13
N GLU A 53 5.88 12.24 15.46
CA GLU A 53 5.27 12.88 14.27
C GLU A 53 5.32 12.00 13.01
N HIS A 54 5.94 10.81 13.06
CA HIS A 54 6.17 9.91 11.93
C HIS A 54 5.89 8.44 12.28
N GLY A 55 6.15 7.52 11.34
CA GLY A 55 6.07 6.07 11.59
C GLY A 55 4.68 5.44 11.50
N ARG A 56 3.66 6.21 11.09
CA ARG A 56 2.26 5.75 11.07
C ARG A 56 1.82 5.12 9.75
N GLY A 57 2.67 5.14 8.72
CA GLY A 57 2.30 4.76 7.34
C GLY A 57 1.66 3.38 7.24
N ILE A 58 2.30 2.35 7.80
CA ILE A 58 1.77 0.97 7.75
C ILE A 58 0.45 0.85 8.51
N HIS A 59 0.32 1.54 9.65
CA HIS A 59 -0.92 1.55 10.42
C HIS A 59 -2.06 2.20 9.62
N LEU A 60 -1.79 3.33 8.97
CA LEU A 60 -2.76 3.99 8.09
C LEU A 60 -3.15 3.12 6.88
N MET A 61 -2.19 2.41 6.27
CA MET A 61 -2.48 1.44 5.20
C MET A 61 -3.43 0.35 5.69
N LYS A 62 -3.16 -0.24 6.86
CA LYS A 62 -3.99 -1.29 7.48
C LYS A 62 -5.38 -0.79 7.90
N LEU A 63 -5.52 0.49 8.22
CA LEU A 63 -6.84 1.10 8.50
C LEU A 63 -7.63 1.35 7.22
N ALA A 64 -6.96 1.78 6.15
CA ALA A 64 -7.62 2.15 4.91
C ALA A 64 -8.00 0.93 4.05
N MET A 65 -7.12 -0.06 3.98
CA MET A 65 -7.22 -1.22 3.09
C MET A 65 -7.77 -2.44 3.83
N ASP A 66 -8.41 -3.36 3.10
CA ASP A 66 -8.96 -4.57 3.72
C ASP A 66 -7.87 -5.66 3.86
N GLU A 67 -6.94 -5.71 2.91
CA GLU A 67 -5.75 -6.55 2.98
C GLU A 67 -4.50 -5.72 2.69
N VAL A 68 -3.43 -5.99 3.46
CA VAL A 68 -2.09 -5.42 3.26
C VAL A 68 -1.07 -6.51 3.51
N SER A 69 -0.18 -6.73 2.54
CA SER A 69 0.96 -7.64 2.69
C SER A 69 2.23 -6.99 2.12
N PHE A 70 3.38 -7.49 2.58
CA PHE A 70 4.70 -7.02 2.15
C PHE A 70 5.49 -8.18 1.56
N GLU A 71 6.12 -7.94 0.41
CA GLU A 71 6.92 -8.91 -0.31
C GLU A 71 8.31 -8.33 -0.65
N ARG A 72 9.18 -9.14 -1.25
CA ARG A 72 10.53 -8.75 -1.68
C ARG A 72 11.34 -8.05 -0.59
N GLY A 73 11.31 -8.60 0.63
CA GLY A 73 11.98 -8.04 1.79
C GLY A 73 11.45 -6.68 2.23
N GLY A 74 10.16 -6.38 1.99
CA GLY A 74 9.53 -5.12 2.36
C GLY A 74 9.71 -3.99 1.36
N THR A 75 10.28 -4.25 0.18
CA THR A 75 10.37 -3.26 -0.91
C THR A 75 9.10 -3.21 -1.76
N GLU A 76 8.18 -4.16 -1.59
CA GLU A 76 6.93 -4.25 -2.34
C GLU A 76 5.77 -4.39 -1.35
N VAL A 77 4.79 -3.50 -1.43
CA VAL A 77 3.55 -3.58 -0.66
C VAL A 77 2.41 -3.92 -1.61
N HIS A 78 1.62 -4.92 -1.24
CA HIS A 78 0.38 -5.30 -1.90
C HIS A 78 -0.77 -4.87 -1.01
N MET A 79 -1.70 -4.14 -1.59
CA MET A 79 -2.88 -3.66 -0.89
C MET A 79 -4.12 -4.02 -1.69
N TRP A 80 -5.16 -4.49 -1.01
CA TRP A 80 -6.45 -4.76 -1.62
C TRP A 80 -7.59 -4.12 -0.82
N LYS A 81 -8.57 -3.57 -1.56
CA LYS A 81 -9.78 -2.98 -1.01
C LYS A 81 -10.99 -3.48 -1.78
N LYS A 82 -11.96 -4.05 -1.07
CA LYS A 82 -13.28 -4.33 -1.64
C LYS A 82 -13.96 -3.02 -1.98
N LEU A 83 -14.41 -2.88 -3.22
CA LEU A 83 -15.23 -1.74 -3.59
C LEU A 83 -16.69 -2.09 -3.29
N GLY A 84 -17.32 -1.29 -2.44
CA GLY A 84 -18.78 -1.36 -2.26
C GLY A 84 -19.48 -0.98 -3.58
N ARG A 85 -20.66 -1.53 -3.83
CA ARG A 85 -21.53 -1.00 -4.89
C ARG A 85 -22.04 0.38 -4.45
N GLU A 86 -21.33 1.44 -4.79
CA GLU A 86 -21.92 2.78 -4.84
C GLU A 86 -22.38 3.09 -6.26
N GLN A 87 -23.65 3.46 -6.34
CA GLN A 87 -24.37 3.83 -7.57
C GLN A 87 -23.74 5.10 -8.17
N ARG A 88 -22.76 4.98 -9.06
CA ARG A 88 -22.42 6.02 -10.05
C ARG A 88 -21.79 5.39 -11.29
N THR A 89 -22.62 5.37 -12.33
CA THR A 89 -22.34 5.06 -13.75
C THR A 89 -21.44 3.85 -14.02
N SER A 90 -22.10 2.76 -14.38
CA SER A 90 -21.52 1.61 -15.06
C SER A 90 -20.59 2.06 -16.20
N VAL A 91 -19.28 1.95 -16.00
CA VAL A 91 -18.39 1.72 -17.14
C VAL A 91 -18.56 0.24 -17.48
N PRO A 92 -19.12 -0.11 -18.65
CA PRO A 92 -19.23 -1.51 -19.02
C PRO A 92 -17.80 -2.06 -19.14
N CYS A 93 -17.51 -3.13 -18.40
CA CYS A 93 -16.31 -3.92 -18.63
C CYS A 93 -16.44 -4.52 -20.04
N ALA A 94 -15.82 -3.87 -21.03
CA ALA A 94 -15.69 -4.44 -22.35
C ALA A 94 -14.88 -5.73 -22.23
N HIS A 95 -15.47 -6.82 -22.69
CA HIS A 95 -14.87 -8.15 -22.74
C HIS A 95 -13.51 -8.07 -23.46
N ALA A 96 -12.48 -8.59 -22.82
CA ALA A 96 -11.26 -8.99 -23.52
C ALA A 96 -11.63 -10.20 -24.39
N LEU A 97 -11.70 -9.98 -25.71
CA LEU A 97 -11.50 -11.03 -26.71
C LEU A 97 -9.99 -11.20 -26.94
#